data_AF-A0A9D2GDK1-F1
#
_entry.id   AF-A0A9D2GDK1-F1
#
_cell.length_a   1.000
_cell.length_b   1.000
_cell.length_c   1.000
_cell.angle_alpha   90.00
_cell.angle_beta   90.00
_cell.angle_gamma   90.00
#
_symmetry.space_group_name_H-M   'P 1'
#
loop_
_entity.id
_entity.type
_entity.pdbx_description
1 polymer ?
#
loop_
_entity_poly.entity_id
_entity_poly.type
_entity_poly.pdbx_seq_one_letter_code
_entity_poly.pdbx_strand_id
1 'polypeptide(L)'
;MPCGYHGNNMDQRFLDALHRSNSIWNGGGDQEKTEQSQKFVHQTKKYLAVLHQMQTVCLRMEGEGILPRGEQAAVMAIGNHMDHPKGIRASSLGRELGISNAAVSKVLNTLEKKYLIRRIGDEQDRRVVWIQLTEQGTELYNKAIEEQDAFLKRIFLRMGEEDLETFLTLWEKFNKITEEESGVTTDIVKMRRDDMKTVFIEDCKFSFSAADVLERMGMPRNHNFGEQIQELMEKAAPIAKPKAFFMEVPIESRTENSVTIGGQTFYSVALAKNLSKVDTVYPFLCTCGKELADYAKTLDDMMSQYAFDAIMEFYRKQVTIDLTEALSNHLAEGGQTSAVNPGSLVDWPVSEQKKLFAVFGENAEKTGVTLTDSCLMFPVKTVSGIRYATDKAFHNCELCQRKNCPNREAPFNKELYLKTLHD
;
A
#
# COMPACT_ATOMS: atom_id res chain seq x y z
N MET A 1 16.81 3.89 14.02
CA MET A 1 18.17 4.30 14.47
C MET A 1 19.18 3.91 13.40
N PRO A 2 20.01 4.84 12.90
CA PRO A 2 20.98 4.53 11.86
C PRO A 2 22.20 3.77 12.44
N CYS A 3 22.63 2.77 11.67
CA CYS A 3 23.75 1.87 11.91
C CYS A 3 25.10 2.62 11.83
N GLY A 4 25.39 3.47 12.82
CA GLY A 4 26.63 4.25 12.88
C GLY A 4 27.28 4.34 14.27
N TYR A 5 26.63 3.82 15.30
CA TYR A 5 27.11 3.93 16.67
C TYR A 5 28.30 2.99 16.90
N HIS A 6 29.51 3.56 16.80
CA HIS A 6 30.73 2.95 17.25
C HIS A 6 30.65 2.79 18.77
N GLY A 7 30.25 1.59 19.20
CA GLY A 7 30.31 1.16 20.59
C GLY A 7 31.73 1.34 21.12
N ASN A 8 31.84 2.13 22.19
CA ASN A 8 32.82 1.99 23.29
C ASN A 8 33.03 3.28 24.11
N ASN A 9 32.44 4.43 23.75
CA ASN A 9 32.62 5.67 24.54
C ASN A 9 31.34 6.34 25.06
N MET A 10 30.15 5.87 24.66
CA MET A 10 28.89 6.45 25.15
C MET A 10 28.39 5.80 26.44
N ASP A 11 28.75 4.53 26.69
CA ASP A 11 28.29 3.79 27.88
C ASP A 11 28.73 4.46 29.18
N GLN A 12 30.02 4.81 29.34
CA GLN A 12 30.48 5.33 30.63
C GLN A 12 29.95 6.73 30.93
N ARG A 13 29.98 7.66 29.96
CA ARG A 13 29.53 9.04 30.16
C ARG A 13 28.02 9.14 30.39
N PHE A 14 27.24 8.27 29.75
CA PHE A 14 25.78 8.24 29.90
C PHE A 14 25.36 7.50 31.18
N LEU A 15 26.07 6.42 31.55
CA LEU A 15 25.91 5.79 32.87
C LEU A 15 26.28 6.77 33.99
N ASP A 16 27.36 7.55 33.84
CA ASP A 16 27.74 8.59 34.80
C ASP A 16 26.72 9.74 34.85
N ALA A 17 26.03 10.03 33.75
CA ALA A 17 24.94 11.01 33.70
C ALA A 17 23.67 10.48 34.38
N LEU A 18 23.33 9.20 34.18
CA LEU A 18 22.23 8.50 34.87
C LEU A 18 22.50 8.34 36.38
N HIS A 19 23.73 8.07 36.78
CA HIS A 19 24.12 8.05 38.19
C HIS A 19 24.06 9.45 38.82
N ARG A 20 24.40 10.50 38.07
CA ARG A 20 24.21 11.89 38.49
C ARG A 20 22.74 12.28 38.58
N SER A 21 21.88 11.88 37.64
CA SER A 21 20.44 12.13 37.75
C SER A 21 19.82 11.36 38.92
N ASN A 22 20.29 10.13 39.20
CA ASN A 22 19.87 9.36 40.37
C ASN A 22 20.27 10.02 41.71
N SER A 23 21.35 10.83 41.73
CA SER A 23 21.74 11.61 42.91
C SER A 23 20.78 12.77 43.23
N ILE A 24 20.05 13.28 42.21
CA ILE A 24 19.03 14.33 42.36
C ILE A 24 17.79 13.78 43.09
N TRP A 25 17.50 12.49 42.97
CA TRP A 25 16.36 11.81 43.63
C TRP A 25 16.67 11.28 45.04
N ASN A 26 17.95 11.14 45.41
CA ASN A 26 18.38 10.63 46.72
C ASN A 26 18.49 11.72 47.82
N GLY A 27 18.12 12.97 47.52
CA GLY A 27 18.18 14.11 48.44
C GLY A 27 16.96 14.26 49.35
N GLY A 28 16.45 13.18 49.93
CA GLY A 28 15.34 13.22 50.89
C GLY A 28 14.91 11.82 51.32
N GLY A 29 14.92 11.55 52.63
CA GLY A 29 14.74 10.22 53.24
C GLY A 29 13.32 9.63 53.15
N ASP A 30 12.74 9.53 51.96
CA ASP A 30 11.54 8.74 51.68
C ASP A 30 11.94 7.39 51.05
N GLN A 31 11.66 6.29 51.76
CA GLN A 31 11.82 4.93 51.23
C GLN A 31 11.08 4.73 49.89
N GLU A 32 9.95 5.40 49.71
CA GLU A 32 9.10 5.33 48.51
C GLU A 32 9.76 6.01 47.28
N LYS A 33 10.47 7.13 47.48
CA LYS A 33 11.28 7.77 46.43
C LYS A 33 12.50 6.94 46.05
N THR A 34 13.09 6.26 47.04
CA THR A 34 14.24 5.37 46.82
C THR A 34 13.82 4.14 46.00
N GLU A 35 12.66 3.55 46.26
CA GLU A 35 12.11 2.44 45.46
C GLU A 35 11.71 2.86 44.04
N GLN A 36 11.09 4.02 43.86
CA GLN A 36 10.75 4.54 42.52
C GLN A 36 12.01 4.84 41.69
N SER A 37 13.05 5.42 42.30
CA SER A 37 14.32 5.68 41.61
C SER A 37 15.05 4.39 41.24
N GLN A 38 15.03 3.38 42.12
CA GLN A 38 15.57 2.05 41.80
C GLN A 38 14.80 1.34 40.70
N LYS A 39 13.46 1.41 40.69
CA LYS A 39 12.62 0.88 39.60
C LYS A 39 12.91 1.57 38.27
N PHE A 40 13.08 2.89 38.26
CA PHE A 40 13.41 3.67 37.07
C PHE A 40 14.78 3.30 36.49
N VAL A 41 15.81 3.19 37.33
CA VAL A 41 17.15 2.75 36.91
C VAL A 41 17.11 1.32 36.35
N HIS A 42 16.36 0.41 36.98
CA HIS A 42 16.19 -0.96 36.50
C HIS A 42 15.47 -1.01 35.14
N GLN A 43 14.41 -0.22 34.95
CA GLN A 43 13.71 -0.10 33.68
C GLN A 43 14.61 0.48 32.59
N THR A 44 15.42 1.50 32.91
CA THR A 44 16.38 2.10 31.97
C THR A 44 17.44 1.07 31.52
N LYS A 45 17.96 0.26 32.44
CA LYS A 45 18.91 -0.82 32.09
C LYS A 45 18.27 -1.89 31.20
N LYS A 46 17.02 -2.28 31.47
CA LYS A 46 16.26 -3.20 30.61
C LYS A 46 16.07 -2.62 29.22
N TYR A 47 15.71 -1.34 29.12
CA TYR A 47 15.55 -0.64 27.86
C TYR A 47 16.85 -0.62 27.04
N LEU A 48 17.98 -0.26 27.65
CA LEU A 48 19.29 -0.29 26.98
C LEU A 48 19.66 -1.71 26.52
N ALA A 49 19.36 -2.73 27.32
CA ALA A 49 19.57 -4.12 26.92
C ALA A 49 18.72 -4.51 25.71
N VAL A 50 17.46 -4.05 25.64
CA VAL A 50 16.59 -4.25 24.47
C VAL A 50 17.17 -3.54 23.25
N LEU A 51 17.62 -2.29 23.36
CA LEU A 51 18.26 -1.59 22.24
C LEU A 51 19.48 -2.33 21.70
N HIS A 52 20.34 -2.84 22.59
CA HIS A 52 21.51 -3.64 22.20
C HIS A 52 21.09 -4.98 21.56
N GLN A 53 20.05 -5.63 22.08
CA GLN A 53 19.49 -6.85 21.48
C GLN A 53 18.87 -6.57 20.11
N MET A 54 18.17 -5.45 19.94
CA MET A 54 17.62 -5.03 18.64
C MET A 54 18.74 -4.77 17.63
N GLN A 55 19.82 -4.10 18.04
CA GLN A 55 21.02 -3.98 17.19
C GLN A 55 21.57 -5.37 16.81
N THR A 56 21.61 -6.30 17.76
CA THR A 56 22.05 -7.69 17.49
C THR A 56 21.10 -8.43 16.54
N VAL A 57 19.79 -8.19 16.63
CA VAL A 57 18.79 -8.76 15.71
C VAL A 57 18.96 -8.17 14.32
N CYS A 58 19.10 -6.84 14.18
CA CYS A 58 19.40 -6.19 12.90
C CYS A 58 20.67 -6.77 12.27
N LEU A 59 21.72 -6.97 13.07
CA LEU A 59 22.97 -7.60 12.62
C LEU A 59 22.82 -9.07 12.18
N ARG A 60 21.83 -9.80 12.70
CA ARG A 60 21.51 -11.17 12.26
C ARG A 60 20.65 -11.18 10.99
N MET A 61 19.85 -10.14 10.79
CA MET A 61 19.05 -9.96 9.57
C MET A 61 19.92 -9.67 8.36
N GLU A 62 21.06 -8.98 8.52
CA GLU A 62 22.02 -8.71 7.44
C GLU A 62 22.71 -9.98 6.87
N GLY A 63 22.55 -11.16 7.50
CA GLY A 63 23.12 -12.43 7.03
C GLY A 63 24.64 -12.57 7.24
N GLU A 64 25.21 -13.71 6.84
CA GLU A 64 26.68 -13.86 6.69
C GLU A 64 27.09 -13.15 5.38
N GLY A 65 27.13 -11.82 5.41
CA GLY A 65 27.28 -11.00 4.21
C GLY A 65 28.51 -11.33 3.36
N ILE A 66 28.31 -11.33 2.03
CA ILE A 66 29.36 -11.37 1.00
C ILE A 66 30.28 -10.13 1.09
N LEU A 67 29.79 -9.04 1.69
CA LEU A 67 30.52 -7.79 1.89
C LEU A 67 30.69 -7.45 3.38
N PRO A 68 31.71 -6.64 3.73
CA PRO A 68 31.79 -6.02 5.05
C PRO A 68 30.54 -5.19 5.38
N ARG A 69 30.10 -5.18 6.64
CA ARG A 69 28.84 -4.56 7.09
C ARG A 69 28.59 -3.14 6.58
N GLY A 70 29.59 -2.26 6.66
CA GLY A 70 29.44 -0.88 6.19
C GLY A 70 29.23 -0.76 4.67
N GLU A 71 29.77 -1.70 3.91
CA GLU A 71 29.56 -1.79 2.47
C GLU A 71 28.18 -2.39 2.15
N GLN A 72 27.78 -3.43 2.87
CA GLN A 72 26.46 -4.03 2.72
C GLN A 72 25.34 -3.04 3.06
N ALA A 73 25.44 -2.33 4.18
CA ALA A 73 24.47 -1.30 4.56
C ALA A 73 24.36 -0.20 3.50
N ALA A 74 25.49 0.19 2.89
CA ALA A 74 25.48 1.17 1.80
C ALA A 74 24.86 0.62 0.51
N VAL A 75 25.11 -0.65 0.14
CA VAL A 75 24.44 -1.30 -1.00
C VAL A 75 22.93 -1.38 -0.78
N MET A 76 22.49 -1.76 0.43
CA MET A 76 21.08 -1.79 0.81
C MET A 76 20.44 -0.40 0.73
N ALA A 77 21.08 0.60 1.33
CA ALA A 77 20.59 1.98 1.30
C ALA A 77 20.52 2.52 -0.14
N ILE A 78 21.56 2.32 -0.98
CA ILE A 78 21.51 2.75 -2.39
C ILE A 78 20.42 1.99 -3.16
N GLY A 79 20.28 0.69 -2.90
CA GLY A 79 19.27 -0.18 -3.52
C GLY A 79 17.83 0.26 -3.23
N ASN A 80 17.56 0.74 -2.02
CA ASN A 80 16.25 1.29 -1.63
C ASN A 80 15.84 2.55 -2.42
N HIS A 81 16.75 3.16 -3.19
CA HIS A 81 16.46 4.31 -4.06
C HIS A 81 16.68 3.99 -5.54
N MET A 82 16.65 2.72 -5.94
CA MET A 82 16.72 2.32 -7.35
C MET A 82 15.56 2.88 -8.18
N ASP A 83 14.43 3.17 -7.55
CA ASP A 83 13.24 3.75 -8.20
C ASP A 83 13.47 5.20 -8.67
N HIS A 84 14.46 5.90 -8.09
CA HIS A 84 14.83 7.22 -8.58
C HIS A 84 15.72 7.08 -9.83
N PRO A 85 15.40 7.73 -10.97
CA PRO A 85 16.11 7.54 -12.24
C PRO A 85 17.60 7.91 -12.21
N LYS A 86 18.02 8.71 -11.22
CA LYS A 86 19.43 9.03 -10.94
C LYS A 86 19.99 8.29 -9.71
N GLY A 87 19.19 7.54 -8.95
CA GLY A 87 19.57 6.91 -7.69
C GLY A 87 19.60 7.90 -6.52
N ILE A 88 20.48 7.68 -5.54
CA ILE A 88 20.57 8.49 -4.30
C ILE A 88 21.70 9.53 -4.39
N ARG A 89 21.51 10.72 -3.80
CA ARG A 89 22.61 11.70 -3.64
C ARG A 89 23.58 11.24 -2.56
N ALA A 90 24.88 11.39 -2.80
CA ALA A 90 25.92 11.02 -1.82
C ALA A 90 25.74 11.71 -0.45
N SER A 91 25.28 12.97 -0.43
CA SER A 91 24.98 13.71 0.80
C SER A 91 23.75 13.20 1.56
N SER A 92 22.82 12.55 0.86
CA SER A 92 21.63 11.96 1.50
C SER A 92 21.93 10.59 2.07
N LEU A 93 22.81 9.81 1.41
CA LEU A 93 23.28 8.52 1.90
C LEU A 93 23.92 8.62 3.29
N GLY A 94 24.66 9.69 3.58
CA GLY A 94 25.25 9.92 4.91
C GLY A 94 24.22 10.13 6.01
N ARG A 95 23.12 10.83 5.71
CA ARG A 95 22.02 11.01 6.65
C ARG A 95 21.29 9.71 6.92
N GLU A 96 21.01 8.93 5.88
CA GLU A 96 20.30 7.66 5.97
C GLU A 96 21.08 6.61 6.76
N LEU A 97 22.39 6.50 6.50
CA LEU A 97 23.28 5.59 7.22
C LEU A 97 23.71 6.13 8.60
N GLY A 98 23.43 7.40 8.91
CA GLY A 98 23.87 8.09 10.13
C GLY A 98 25.37 8.09 10.33
N ILE A 99 26.13 8.21 9.23
CA ILE A 99 27.60 8.29 9.23
C ILE A 99 28.06 9.60 8.60
N SER A 100 29.30 10.01 8.89
CA SER A 100 29.84 11.26 8.35
C SER A 100 30.05 11.20 6.84
N ASN A 101 29.99 12.35 6.15
CA ASN A 101 30.24 12.45 4.70
C ASN A 101 31.62 11.89 4.28
N ALA A 102 32.62 11.99 5.16
CA ALA A 102 33.94 11.40 4.94
C ALA A 102 33.91 9.86 4.96
N ALA A 103 33.13 9.28 5.89
CA ALA A 103 32.91 7.83 5.96
C ALA A 103 32.10 7.34 4.74
N VAL A 104 31.06 8.06 4.33
CA VAL A 104 30.30 7.76 3.10
C VAL A 104 31.23 7.73 1.89
N SER A 105 32.07 8.76 1.73
CA SER A 105 33.00 8.84 0.60
C SER A 105 33.95 7.64 0.56
N LYS A 106 34.44 7.19 1.73
CA LYS A 106 35.30 6.00 1.84
C LYS A 106 34.57 4.73 1.41
N VAL A 107 33.32 4.54 1.87
CA VAL A 107 32.50 3.37 1.50
C VAL A 107 32.19 3.38 0.00
N LEU A 108 31.74 4.51 -0.54
CA LEU A 108 31.46 4.67 -1.97
C LEU A 108 32.70 4.39 -2.83
N ASN A 109 33.87 4.88 -2.44
CA ASN A 109 35.12 4.58 -3.15
C ASN A 109 35.42 3.07 -3.20
N THR A 110 35.14 2.35 -2.12
CA THR A 110 35.33 0.89 -2.07
C THR A 110 34.32 0.16 -2.93
N LEU A 111 33.03 0.52 -2.84
CA LEU A 111 31.97 -0.09 -3.64
C LEU A 111 32.16 0.13 -5.15
N GLU A 112 32.63 1.32 -5.53
CA GLU A 112 32.91 1.66 -6.93
C GLU A 112 34.10 0.86 -7.48
N LYS A 113 35.16 0.67 -6.67
CA LYS A 113 36.29 -0.22 -7.02
C LYS A 113 35.87 -1.69 -7.15
N LYS A 114 34.81 -2.10 -6.46
CA LYS A 114 34.21 -3.43 -6.57
C LYS A 114 33.21 -3.54 -7.71
N TYR A 115 33.04 -2.48 -8.52
CA TYR A 115 32.08 -2.40 -9.62
C TYR A 115 30.62 -2.61 -9.18
N LEU A 116 30.28 -2.32 -7.92
CA LEU A 116 28.93 -2.46 -7.38
C LEU A 116 28.09 -1.19 -7.52
N ILE A 117 28.75 -0.05 -7.67
CA ILE A 117 28.08 1.24 -7.84
C ILE A 117 28.71 2.03 -8.99
N ARG A 118 27.94 2.98 -9.53
CA ARG A 118 28.41 4.01 -10.45
C ARG A 118 28.02 5.39 -9.95
N ARG A 119 28.88 6.38 -10.21
CA ARG A 119 28.61 7.79 -9.91
C ARG A 119 28.19 8.54 -11.16
N ILE A 120 27.15 9.34 -11.03
CA ILE A 120 26.65 10.20 -12.09
C ILE A 120 26.70 11.65 -11.59
N GLY A 121 27.44 12.49 -12.30
CA GLY A 121 27.44 13.93 -12.05
C GLY A 121 26.12 14.55 -12.51
N ASP A 122 25.64 15.58 -11.81
CA ASP A 122 24.45 16.30 -12.26
C ASP A 122 24.79 17.33 -13.36
N GLU A 123 23.97 17.39 -14.41
CA GLU A 123 24.17 18.29 -15.55
C GLU A 123 23.93 19.77 -15.20
N GLN A 124 23.09 20.04 -14.20
CA GLN A 124 22.70 21.39 -13.78
C GLN A 124 23.56 21.90 -12.62
N ASP A 125 23.98 21.00 -11.72
CA ASP A 125 24.86 21.34 -10.60
C ASP A 125 26.03 20.35 -10.46
N ARG A 126 27.23 20.78 -10.90
CA ARG A 126 28.46 19.98 -10.81
C ARG A 126 28.87 19.60 -9.37
N ARG A 127 28.24 20.19 -8.35
CA ARG A 127 28.47 19.86 -6.94
C ARG A 127 27.63 18.66 -6.47
N VAL A 128 26.63 18.25 -7.25
CA VAL A 128 25.76 17.11 -6.94
C VAL A 128 26.31 15.85 -7.59
N VAL A 129 26.48 14.82 -6.77
CA VAL A 129 26.89 13.48 -7.22
C VAL A 129 25.81 12.49 -6.84
N TRP A 130 25.28 11.83 -7.85
CA TRP A 130 24.30 10.77 -7.75
C TRP A 130 25.00 9.40 -7.76
N ILE A 131 24.45 8.46 -6.99
CA ILE A 131 24.97 7.13 -6.80
C ILE A 131 23.90 6.13 -7.23
N GLN A 132 24.28 5.20 -8.11
CA GLN A 132 23.42 4.09 -8.55
C GLN A 132 24.13 2.76 -8.35
N LEU A 133 23.35 1.70 -8.13
CA LEU A 133 23.88 0.35 -8.28
C LEU A 133 24.23 0.08 -9.75
N THR A 134 25.27 -0.70 -9.97
CA THR A 134 25.51 -1.37 -11.26
C THR A 134 24.65 -2.63 -11.34
N GLU A 135 24.63 -3.31 -12.49
CA GLU A 135 23.98 -4.62 -12.62
C GLU A 135 24.47 -5.61 -11.55
N GLN A 136 25.78 -5.69 -11.32
CA GLN A 136 26.37 -6.53 -10.26
C GLN A 136 25.94 -6.07 -8.85
N GLY A 137 25.83 -4.76 -8.62
CA GLY A 137 25.32 -4.21 -7.37
C GLY A 137 23.86 -4.57 -7.13
N THR A 138 23.03 -4.50 -8.18
CA THR A 138 21.61 -4.82 -8.14
C THR A 138 21.38 -6.31 -7.89
N GLU A 139 22.13 -7.20 -8.54
CA GLU A 139 22.06 -8.64 -8.25
C GLU A 139 22.38 -8.94 -6.77
N LEU A 140 23.43 -8.31 -6.25
CA LEU A 140 23.82 -8.48 -4.85
C LEU A 140 22.76 -7.94 -3.89
N TYR A 141 22.16 -6.79 -4.21
CA TYR A 141 21.06 -6.21 -3.45
C TYR A 141 19.84 -7.12 -3.43
N ASN A 142 19.40 -7.60 -4.59
CA ASN A 142 18.23 -8.49 -4.72
C ASN A 142 18.43 -9.77 -3.92
N LYS A 143 19.61 -10.39 -4.02
CA LYS A 143 19.94 -11.57 -3.23
C LYS A 143 19.89 -11.30 -1.72
N ALA A 144 20.42 -10.16 -1.28
CA ALA A 144 20.41 -9.78 0.13
C ALA A 144 18.99 -9.51 0.66
N ILE A 145 18.11 -8.94 -0.17
CA ILE A 145 16.69 -8.75 0.13
C ILE A 145 15.98 -10.11 0.25
N GLU A 146 16.17 -11.02 -0.70
CA GLU A 146 15.54 -12.35 -0.67
C GLU A 146 15.92 -13.15 0.58
N GLU A 147 17.19 -13.12 0.99
CA GLU A 147 17.68 -13.78 2.20
C GLU A 147 17.08 -13.17 3.48
N GLN A 148 16.97 -11.83 3.53
CA GLN A 148 16.31 -11.11 4.61
C GLN A 148 14.83 -11.46 4.70
N ASP A 149 14.13 -11.47 3.57
CA ASP A 149 12.72 -11.81 3.44
C ASP A 149 12.44 -13.22 3.97
N ALA A 150 13.24 -14.19 3.54
CA ALA A 150 13.12 -15.57 3.97
C ALA A 150 13.36 -15.71 5.49
N PHE A 151 14.31 -14.95 6.04
CA PHE A 151 14.60 -14.94 7.48
C PHE A 151 13.45 -14.32 8.29
N LEU A 152 12.93 -13.17 7.86
CA LEU A 152 11.79 -12.50 8.49
C LEU A 152 10.54 -13.37 8.46
N LYS A 153 10.21 -13.99 7.31
CA LYS A 153 9.08 -14.93 7.20
C LYS A 153 9.17 -16.06 8.23
N ARG A 154 10.36 -16.62 8.46
CA ARG A 154 10.56 -17.67 9.49
C ARG A 154 10.35 -17.15 10.91
N ILE A 155 10.74 -15.91 11.19
CA ILE A 155 10.50 -15.28 12.50
C ILE A 155 9.01 -15.06 12.69
N PHE A 156 8.35 -14.41 11.74
CA PHE A 156 6.93 -14.07 11.82
C PHE A 156 6.04 -15.32 11.96
N LEU A 157 6.33 -16.37 11.17
CA LEU A 157 5.61 -17.64 11.27
C LEU A 157 5.74 -18.27 12.66
N ARG A 158 6.90 -18.12 13.33
CA ARG A 158 7.15 -18.69 14.67
C ARG A 158 6.63 -17.81 15.80
N MET A 159 6.55 -16.49 15.58
CA MET A 159 5.91 -15.56 16.51
C MET A 159 4.40 -15.76 16.51
N GLY A 160 3.81 -16.07 15.35
CA GLY A 160 2.36 -16.11 15.20
C GLY A 160 1.79 -14.72 14.93
N GLU A 161 0.62 -14.67 14.32
CA GLU A 161 -0.01 -13.45 13.83
C GLU A 161 -0.38 -12.48 14.96
N GLU A 162 -0.99 -12.98 16.04
CA GLU A 162 -1.44 -12.17 17.18
C GLU A 162 -0.27 -11.50 17.93
N ASP A 163 0.79 -12.24 18.20
CA ASP A 163 1.99 -11.71 18.88
C ASP A 163 2.74 -10.71 17.99
N LEU A 164 2.75 -10.94 16.67
CA LEU A 164 3.34 -10.01 15.71
C LEU A 164 2.57 -8.70 15.65
N GLU A 165 1.24 -8.74 15.53
CA GLU A 165 0.36 -7.57 15.52
C GLU A 165 0.54 -6.74 16.80
N THR A 166 0.58 -7.43 17.94
CA THR A 166 0.80 -6.81 19.25
C THR A 166 2.18 -6.16 19.32
N PHE A 167 3.23 -6.84 18.85
CA PHE A 167 4.59 -6.31 18.80
C PHE A 167 4.68 -5.04 17.95
N LEU A 168 4.10 -5.05 16.75
CA LEU A 168 4.09 -3.90 15.83
C LEU A 168 3.38 -2.70 16.45
N THR A 169 2.20 -2.91 17.04
CA THR A 169 1.43 -1.87 17.72
C THR A 169 2.22 -1.23 18.88
N LEU A 170 2.87 -2.06 19.70
CA LEU A 170 3.68 -1.57 20.82
C LEU A 170 4.93 -0.81 20.33
N TRP A 171 5.53 -1.28 19.24
CA TRP A 171 6.69 -0.65 18.63
C TRP A 171 6.36 0.72 18.03
N GLU A 172 5.23 0.85 17.33
CA GLU A 172 4.74 2.13 16.80
C GLU A 172 4.47 3.14 17.91
N LYS A 173 3.77 2.70 18.96
CA LYS A 173 3.52 3.53 20.14
C LYS A 173 4.83 4.01 20.77
N PHE A 174 5.81 3.12 20.89
CA PHE A 174 7.13 3.44 21.42
C PHE A 174 7.87 4.48 20.56
N ASN A 175 7.85 4.31 19.23
CA ASN A 175 8.49 5.25 18.30
C ASN A 175 7.84 6.63 18.35
N LYS A 176 6.50 6.68 18.38
CA LYS A 176 5.76 7.95 18.49
C LYS A 176 6.17 8.75 19.72
N ILE A 177 6.21 8.10 20.89
CA ILE A 177 6.63 8.75 22.14
C ILE A 177 8.10 9.21 22.04
N THR A 178 8.96 8.41 21.41
CA THR A 178 10.38 8.75 21.24
C THR A 178 10.58 9.96 20.32
N GLU A 179 9.80 10.06 19.23
CA GLU A 179 9.80 11.22 18.32
C GLU A 179 9.32 12.49 19.03
N GLU A 180 8.23 12.39 19.81
CA GLU A 180 7.69 13.49 20.61
C GLU A 180 8.70 14.02 21.64
N GLU A 181 9.44 13.14 22.31
CA GLU A 181 10.43 13.51 23.34
C GLU A 181 11.77 14.00 22.76
N SER A 182 12.21 13.46 21.62
CA SER A 182 13.53 13.80 21.04
C SER A 182 13.51 15.02 20.12
N GLY A 183 12.33 15.40 19.60
CA GLY A 183 12.20 16.46 18.59
C GLY A 183 12.90 16.17 17.26
N VAL A 184 13.39 14.94 17.07
CA VAL A 184 14.06 14.47 15.85
C VAL A 184 13.14 13.48 15.15
N THR A 185 12.54 13.90 14.04
CA THR A 185 11.87 12.99 13.13
C THR A 185 12.93 12.08 12.49
N THR A 186 12.84 10.78 12.76
CA THR A 186 13.78 9.83 12.18
C THR A 186 13.22 9.38 10.82
N ASP A 187 13.69 10.00 9.72
CA ASP A 187 13.31 9.66 8.33
C ASP A 187 13.85 8.27 7.87
N ILE A 188 14.15 7.35 8.78
CA ILE A 188 14.77 6.06 8.48
C ILE A 188 13.64 5.03 8.39
N VAL A 189 13.28 4.72 7.14
CA VAL A 189 12.25 3.77 6.70
C VAL A 189 10.81 4.30 6.87
N LYS A 190 10.43 5.25 6.01
CA LYS A 190 9.02 5.41 5.59
C LYS A 190 8.72 4.42 4.45
N MET A 191 8.64 3.13 4.79
CA MET A 191 7.71 2.22 4.10
C MET A 191 6.67 1.87 5.15
N ARG A 192 5.82 2.84 5.48
CA ARG A 192 4.68 2.61 6.37
C ARG A 192 3.47 2.29 5.50
N ARG A 193 2.79 1.18 5.84
CA ARG A 193 1.37 0.96 5.49
C ARG A 193 0.50 2.18 5.88
N ASP A 194 0.94 2.99 6.84
CA ASP A 194 0.24 4.19 7.33
C ASP A 194 0.21 5.40 6.36
N ASP A 195 1.06 5.42 5.31
CA ASP A 195 1.05 6.51 4.31
C ASP A 195 0.17 6.18 3.09
N MET A 196 -0.53 5.04 3.07
CA MET A 196 -1.55 4.75 2.04
C MET A 196 -2.75 5.66 2.24
N LYS A 197 -2.70 6.85 1.63
CA LYS A 197 -3.79 7.82 1.66
C LYS A 197 -5.04 7.14 1.10
N THR A 198 -5.99 6.86 2.00
CA THR A 198 -7.28 6.27 1.65
C THR A 198 -8.31 7.38 1.62
N VAL A 199 -9.05 7.47 0.53
CA VAL A 199 -10.13 8.45 0.37
C VAL A 199 -11.44 7.69 0.32
N PHE A 200 -12.30 7.93 1.32
CA PHE A 200 -13.66 7.39 1.38
C PHE A 200 -14.65 8.37 0.77
N ILE A 201 -15.65 7.82 0.07
CA ILE A 201 -16.74 8.55 -0.55
C ILE A 201 -18.04 7.94 -0.03
N GLU A 202 -18.75 8.74 0.76
CA GLU A 202 -20.01 8.35 1.40
C GLU A 202 -21.15 9.33 1.06
N ASP A 203 -20.82 10.60 0.76
CA ASP A 203 -21.79 11.64 0.37
C ASP A 203 -21.94 11.70 -1.16
N CYS A 204 -22.77 10.81 -1.70
CA CYS A 204 -23.00 10.71 -3.15
C CYS A 204 -24.24 11.48 -3.59
N LYS A 205 -24.18 12.15 -4.75
CA LYS A 205 -25.35 12.81 -5.35
C LYS A 205 -25.95 11.90 -6.41
N PHE A 206 -27.20 11.49 -6.21
CA PHE A 206 -27.88 10.56 -7.12
C PHE A 206 -28.70 11.29 -8.17
N SER A 207 -28.50 10.95 -9.44
CA SER A 207 -29.31 11.47 -10.53
C SER A 207 -29.62 10.35 -11.54
N PHE A 208 -30.78 9.73 -11.37
CA PHE A 208 -31.38 8.83 -12.35
C PHE A 208 -32.90 8.80 -12.16
N SER A 209 -33.62 8.39 -13.19
CA SER A 209 -35.08 8.38 -13.24
C SER A 209 -35.65 6.98 -13.42
N ALA A 210 -36.94 6.80 -13.13
CA ALA A 210 -37.65 5.55 -13.42
C ALA A 210 -37.56 5.15 -14.91
N ALA A 211 -37.50 6.13 -15.81
CA ALA A 211 -37.31 5.89 -17.24
C ALA A 211 -35.95 5.27 -17.57
N ASP A 212 -34.89 5.64 -16.86
CA ASP A 212 -33.55 5.05 -17.05
C ASP A 212 -33.51 3.61 -16.55
N VAL A 213 -34.23 3.31 -15.47
CA VAL A 213 -34.42 1.94 -14.96
C VAL A 213 -35.21 1.08 -15.95
N LEU A 214 -36.32 1.60 -16.50
CA LEU A 214 -37.10 0.92 -17.53
C LEU A 214 -36.25 0.59 -18.77
N GLU A 215 -35.48 1.55 -19.26
CA GLU A 215 -34.58 1.35 -20.39
C GLU A 215 -33.54 0.27 -20.08
N ARG A 216 -32.95 0.29 -18.87
CA ARG A 216 -32.01 -0.74 -18.42
C ARG A 216 -32.65 -2.13 -18.34
N MET A 217 -33.94 -2.22 -18.03
CA MET A 217 -34.72 -3.45 -18.04
C MET A 217 -35.13 -3.90 -19.45
N GLY A 218 -34.81 -3.13 -20.50
CA GLY A 218 -35.20 -3.40 -21.89
C GLY A 218 -36.66 -3.03 -22.19
N MET A 219 -37.26 -2.15 -21.39
CA MET A 219 -38.62 -1.68 -21.55
C MET A 219 -38.67 -0.25 -22.14
N PRO A 220 -39.76 0.14 -22.83
CA PRO A 220 -39.95 1.51 -23.27
C PRO A 220 -39.93 2.50 -22.09
N ARG A 221 -39.30 3.67 -22.27
CA ARG A 221 -39.17 4.71 -21.22
C ARG A 221 -40.51 5.22 -20.67
N ASN A 222 -41.60 5.04 -21.41
CA ASN A 222 -42.97 5.45 -21.05
C ASN A 222 -43.87 4.26 -20.64
N HIS A 223 -43.29 3.11 -20.32
CA HIS A 223 -44.04 1.93 -19.92
C HIS A 223 -44.77 2.13 -18.58
N ASN A 224 -45.98 1.56 -18.43
CA ASN A 224 -46.83 1.73 -17.24
C ASN A 224 -46.18 1.27 -15.93
N PHE A 225 -45.20 0.37 -16.00
CA PHE A 225 -44.42 -0.09 -14.84
C PHE A 225 -43.51 1.02 -14.24
N GLY A 226 -43.39 2.18 -14.91
CA GLY A 226 -42.62 3.32 -14.41
C GLY A 226 -43.14 3.87 -13.07
N GLU A 227 -44.45 3.82 -12.82
CA GLU A 227 -45.03 4.24 -11.53
C GLU A 227 -44.56 3.34 -10.38
N GLN A 228 -44.57 2.02 -10.59
CA GLN A 228 -44.08 1.07 -9.58
C GLN A 228 -42.57 1.19 -9.36
N ILE A 229 -41.78 1.46 -10.42
CA ILE A 229 -40.35 1.76 -10.26
C ILE A 229 -40.14 3.03 -9.43
N GLN A 230 -40.94 4.08 -9.69
CA GLN A 230 -40.87 5.33 -8.93
C GLN A 230 -41.14 5.07 -7.43
N GLU A 231 -42.15 4.27 -7.09
CA GLU A 231 -42.41 3.86 -5.70
C GLU A 231 -41.23 3.09 -5.08
N LEU A 232 -40.60 2.19 -5.83
CA LEU A 232 -39.42 1.45 -5.37
C LEU A 232 -38.22 2.38 -5.15
N MET A 233 -38.03 3.39 -6.01
CA MET A 233 -36.98 4.40 -5.87
C MET A 233 -37.22 5.28 -4.63
N GLU A 234 -38.46 5.68 -4.37
CA GLU A 234 -38.82 6.44 -3.16
C GLU A 234 -38.56 5.65 -1.88
N LYS A 235 -38.78 4.34 -1.89
CA LYS A 235 -38.42 3.43 -0.78
C LYS A 235 -36.91 3.22 -0.65
N ALA A 236 -36.19 3.15 -1.77
CA ALA A 236 -34.74 2.97 -1.79
C ALA A 236 -33.98 4.19 -1.28
N ALA A 237 -34.42 5.40 -1.62
CA ALA A 237 -33.73 6.65 -1.32
C ALA A 237 -33.31 6.84 0.15
N PRO A 238 -34.18 6.64 1.17
CA PRO A 238 -33.78 6.76 2.57
C PRO A 238 -32.92 5.59 3.10
N ILE A 239 -32.87 4.46 2.38
CA ILE A 239 -32.10 3.26 2.75
C ILE A 239 -30.72 3.28 2.10
N ALA A 240 -30.59 3.93 0.96
CA ALA A 240 -29.38 3.95 0.14
C ALA A 240 -28.19 4.52 0.89
N LYS A 241 -27.17 3.68 1.11
CA LYS A 241 -25.86 4.06 1.64
C LYS A 241 -24.74 3.50 0.75
N PRO A 242 -24.69 3.90 -0.53
CA PRO A 242 -23.60 3.51 -1.40
C PRO A 242 -22.28 4.09 -0.86
N LYS A 243 -21.22 3.30 -0.98
CA LYS A 243 -19.91 3.65 -0.46
C LYS A 243 -18.86 3.30 -1.48
N ALA A 244 -17.82 4.12 -1.49
CA ALA A 244 -16.62 3.86 -2.24
C ALA A 244 -15.38 4.24 -1.44
N PHE A 245 -14.25 3.63 -1.82
CA PHE A 245 -12.96 4.19 -1.51
C PHE A 245 -11.94 3.87 -2.60
N PHE A 246 -10.87 4.64 -2.61
CA PHE A 246 -9.62 4.27 -3.25
C PHE A 246 -8.45 4.48 -2.29
N MET A 247 -7.39 3.72 -2.52
CA MET A 247 -6.14 3.81 -1.76
C MET A 247 -5.03 4.23 -2.70
N GLU A 248 -4.21 5.20 -2.32
CA GLU A 248 -2.98 5.50 -3.06
C GLU A 248 -1.89 4.51 -2.68
N VAL A 249 -1.41 3.72 -3.65
CA VAL A 249 -0.45 2.64 -3.40
C VAL A 249 0.67 2.68 -4.43
N PRO A 250 1.94 2.84 -4.01
CA PRO A 250 3.05 2.72 -4.93
C PRO A 250 3.19 1.27 -5.41
N ILE A 251 3.65 1.09 -6.63
CA ILE A 251 4.04 -0.22 -7.13
C ILE A 251 5.41 -0.58 -6.55
N GLU A 252 5.47 -1.65 -5.77
CA GLU A 252 6.67 -2.11 -5.07
C GLU A 252 7.66 -2.80 -6.01
N SER A 253 7.15 -3.59 -6.96
CA SER A 253 7.97 -4.23 -7.99
C SER A 253 7.15 -4.60 -9.21
N ARG A 254 7.83 -4.67 -10.36
CA ARG A 254 7.28 -5.08 -11.66
C ARG A 254 8.23 -6.03 -12.36
N THR A 255 7.67 -7.06 -12.96
CA THR A 255 8.35 -7.93 -13.94
C THR A 255 7.56 -7.90 -15.25
N GLU A 256 7.97 -8.70 -16.24
CA GLU A 256 7.23 -8.83 -17.49
C GLU A 256 5.84 -9.48 -17.31
N ASN A 257 5.62 -10.25 -16.25
CA ASN A 257 4.38 -11.00 -16.02
C ASN A 257 3.75 -10.80 -14.63
N SER A 258 4.30 -9.92 -13.80
CA SER A 258 3.79 -9.69 -12.45
C SER A 258 3.99 -8.26 -11.95
N VAL A 259 3.12 -7.85 -11.02
CA VAL A 259 3.18 -6.57 -10.32
C VAL A 259 2.92 -6.79 -8.84
N THR A 260 3.73 -6.19 -7.98
CA THR A 260 3.53 -6.21 -6.52
C THR A 260 3.00 -4.88 -6.02
N ILE A 261 1.85 -4.91 -5.34
CA ILE A 261 1.12 -3.74 -4.83
C ILE A 261 0.64 -4.08 -3.42
N GLY A 262 0.99 -3.27 -2.42
CA GLY A 262 0.53 -3.44 -1.04
C GLY A 262 0.94 -4.78 -0.41
N GLY A 263 2.14 -5.26 -0.71
CA GLY A 263 2.68 -6.55 -0.30
C GLY A 263 2.07 -7.77 -1.00
N GLN A 264 1.24 -7.57 -2.03
CA GLN A 264 0.61 -8.64 -2.79
C GLN A 264 1.11 -8.67 -4.24
N THR A 265 1.60 -9.83 -4.67
CA THR A 265 2.03 -10.04 -6.07
C THR A 265 0.90 -10.60 -6.91
N PHE A 266 0.51 -9.85 -7.94
CA PHE A 266 -0.47 -10.22 -8.97
C PHE A 266 0.27 -10.71 -10.21
N TYR A 267 -0.08 -11.90 -10.71
CA TYR A 267 0.50 -12.48 -11.91
C TYR A 267 -0.43 -12.26 -13.09
N SER A 268 -0.04 -11.38 -14.01
CA SER A 268 -0.72 -11.07 -15.27
C SER A 268 0.22 -10.21 -16.13
N VAL A 269 0.51 -10.69 -17.34
CA VAL A 269 1.25 -9.98 -18.39
C VAL A 269 0.46 -8.75 -18.83
N ALA A 270 -0.85 -8.87 -19.02
CA ALA A 270 -1.69 -7.75 -19.42
C ALA A 270 -1.71 -6.64 -18.35
N LEU A 271 -1.79 -7.01 -17.06
CA LEU A 271 -1.70 -6.07 -15.95
C LEU A 271 -0.32 -5.41 -15.87
N ALA A 272 0.76 -6.19 -15.92
CA ALA A 272 2.13 -5.67 -15.90
C ALA A 272 2.40 -4.69 -17.05
N LYS A 273 1.90 -5.01 -18.25
CA LYS A 273 2.00 -4.14 -19.44
C LYS A 273 1.20 -2.85 -19.28
N ASN A 274 -0.04 -2.93 -18.79
CA ASN A 274 -0.86 -1.75 -18.53
C ASN A 274 -0.23 -0.82 -17.48
N LEU A 275 0.52 -1.38 -16.53
CA LEU A 275 1.18 -0.66 -15.45
C LEU A 275 2.66 -0.36 -15.74
N SER A 276 3.17 -0.56 -16.95
CA SER A 276 4.62 -0.52 -17.22
C SER A 276 5.27 0.86 -17.04
N LYS A 277 4.48 1.93 -17.08
CA LYS A 277 4.91 3.34 -16.88
C LYS A 277 4.21 4.01 -15.71
N VAL A 278 3.52 3.23 -14.89
CA VAL A 278 2.72 3.72 -13.76
C VAL A 278 3.51 3.46 -12.49
N ASP A 279 3.77 4.48 -11.68
CA ASP A 279 4.50 4.29 -10.41
C ASP A 279 3.57 4.15 -9.21
N THR A 280 2.37 4.72 -9.32
CA THR A 280 1.35 4.69 -8.28
C THR A 280 0.02 4.23 -8.87
N VAL A 281 -0.61 3.29 -8.18
CA VAL A 281 -1.93 2.76 -8.50
C VAL A 281 -2.94 3.12 -7.43
N TYR A 282 -4.21 2.98 -7.80
CA TYR A 282 -5.34 3.29 -6.96
C TYR A 282 -6.29 2.08 -6.85
N PRO A 283 -5.95 1.06 -6.05
CA PRO A 283 -6.89 0.02 -5.68
C PRO A 283 -8.17 0.64 -5.13
N PHE A 284 -9.33 0.20 -5.63
CA PHE A 284 -10.61 0.80 -5.31
C PHE A 284 -11.71 -0.23 -5.14
N LEU A 285 -12.76 0.16 -4.42
CA LEU A 285 -13.99 -0.60 -4.25
C LEU A 285 -15.19 0.34 -4.24
N CYS A 286 -16.26 -0.03 -4.96
CA CYS A 286 -17.53 0.69 -5.03
C CYS A 286 -18.68 -0.28 -4.77
N THR A 287 -19.60 0.05 -3.87
CA THR A 287 -20.77 -0.77 -3.56
C THR A 287 -22.06 0.06 -3.52
N CYS A 288 -23.20 -0.57 -3.79
CA CYS A 288 -24.52 0.03 -3.55
C CYS A 288 -24.87 0.17 -2.05
N GLY A 289 -24.11 -0.46 -1.17
CA GLY A 289 -24.42 -0.55 0.26
C GLY A 289 -25.22 -1.80 0.61
N LYS A 290 -24.96 -2.35 1.80
CA LYS A 290 -25.59 -3.59 2.30
C LYS A 290 -27.07 -3.40 2.59
N GLU A 291 -27.44 -2.19 2.97
CA GLU A 291 -28.79 -1.78 3.33
C GLU A 291 -29.77 -1.99 2.17
N LEU A 292 -29.38 -1.61 0.94
CA LEU A 292 -30.18 -1.87 -0.25
C LEU A 292 -30.23 -3.36 -0.59
N ALA A 293 -29.11 -4.07 -0.46
CA ALA A 293 -29.04 -5.50 -0.76
C ALA A 293 -29.89 -6.35 0.21
N ASP A 294 -29.97 -5.94 1.48
CA ASP A 294 -30.82 -6.59 2.47
C ASP A 294 -32.30 -6.24 2.27
N TYR A 295 -32.63 -5.00 1.90
CA TYR A 295 -34.00 -4.63 1.52
C TYR A 295 -34.47 -5.38 0.26
N ALA A 296 -33.60 -5.57 -0.73
CA ALA A 296 -33.96 -6.31 -1.95
C ALA A 296 -34.47 -7.73 -1.66
N LYS A 297 -33.97 -8.37 -0.59
CA LYS A 297 -34.38 -9.72 -0.16
C LYS A 297 -35.78 -9.76 0.46
N THR A 298 -36.32 -8.62 0.90
CA THR A 298 -37.66 -8.54 1.51
C THR A 298 -38.76 -8.31 0.47
N LEU A 299 -38.40 -8.13 -0.81
CA LEU A 299 -39.37 -7.99 -1.89
C LEU A 299 -39.86 -9.38 -2.29
N ASP A 300 -41.17 -9.61 -2.32
CA ASP A 300 -41.75 -10.91 -2.66
C ASP A 300 -41.96 -11.10 -4.17
N ASP A 301 -42.21 -10.01 -4.90
CA ASP A 301 -42.54 -10.03 -6.32
C ASP A 301 -41.27 -10.05 -7.19
N MET A 302 -41.18 -11.02 -8.12
CA MET A 302 -40.04 -11.19 -9.03
C MET A 302 -39.80 -9.96 -9.91
N MET A 303 -40.87 -9.29 -10.37
CA MET A 303 -40.71 -8.10 -11.19
C MET A 303 -40.12 -6.94 -10.38
N SER A 304 -40.60 -6.75 -9.15
CA SER A 304 -40.08 -5.76 -8.20
C SER A 304 -38.65 -6.06 -7.79
N GLN A 305 -38.29 -7.32 -7.56
CA GLN A 305 -36.90 -7.73 -7.29
C GLN A 305 -35.98 -7.40 -8.47
N TYR A 306 -36.41 -7.68 -9.70
CA TYR A 306 -35.64 -7.38 -10.90
C TYR A 306 -35.47 -5.86 -11.12
N ALA A 307 -36.55 -5.09 -10.90
CA ALA A 307 -36.50 -3.63 -10.93
C ALA A 307 -35.57 -3.06 -9.85
N PHE A 308 -35.66 -3.60 -8.64
CA PHE A 308 -34.82 -3.16 -7.51
C PHE A 308 -33.35 -3.53 -7.72
N ASP A 309 -33.04 -4.67 -8.34
CA ASP A 309 -31.68 -5.02 -8.77
C ASP A 309 -31.10 -3.99 -9.75
N ALA A 310 -31.92 -3.50 -10.69
CA ALA A 310 -31.52 -2.42 -11.58
C ALA A 310 -31.32 -1.10 -10.83
N ILE A 311 -32.20 -0.74 -9.90
CA ILE A 311 -32.03 0.45 -9.03
C ILE A 311 -30.71 0.40 -8.25
N MET A 312 -30.38 -0.74 -7.63
CA MET A 312 -29.10 -0.94 -6.93
C MET A 312 -27.90 -0.77 -7.87
N GLU A 313 -28.00 -1.21 -9.12
CA GLU A 313 -26.97 -1.01 -10.14
C GLU A 313 -26.75 0.49 -10.45
N PHE A 314 -27.82 1.29 -10.50
CA PHE A 314 -27.72 2.75 -10.69
C PHE A 314 -27.05 3.44 -9.50
N TYR A 315 -27.41 3.09 -8.25
CA TYR A 315 -26.71 3.61 -7.06
C TYR A 315 -25.21 3.29 -7.10
N ARG A 316 -24.84 2.04 -7.45
CA ARG A 316 -23.44 1.65 -7.60
C ARG A 316 -22.73 2.40 -8.73
N LYS A 317 -23.43 2.68 -9.85
CA LYS A 317 -22.89 3.48 -10.96
C LYS A 317 -22.59 4.91 -10.53
N GLN A 318 -23.50 5.55 -9.82
CA GLN A 318 -23.31 6.92 -9.37
C GLN A 318 -22.08 7.06 -8.45
N VAL A 319 -21.96 6.23 -7.42
CA VAL A 319 -20.79 6.30 -6.51
C VAL A 319 -19.46 6.03 -7.22
N THR A 320 -19.49 5.36 -8.37
CA THR A 320 -18.29 5.16 -9.20
C THR A 320 -17.94 6.38 -10.03
N ILE A 321 -18.92 7.17 -10.45
CA ILE A 321 -18.70 8.48 -11.07
C ILE A 321 -18.05 9.39 -10.04
N ASP A 322 -18.64 9.48 -8.84
CA ASP A 322 -18.14 10.29 -7.74
C ASP A 322 -16.71 9.87 -7.33
N LEU A 323 -16.40 8.56 -7.31
CA LEU A 323 -15.04 8.07 -7.14
C LEU A 323 -14.10 8.52 -8.25
N THR A 324 -14.53 8.42 -9.50
CA THR A 324 -13.69 8.81 -10.64
C THR A 324 -13.38 10.30 -10.60
N GLU A 325 -14.36 11.13 -10.24
CA GLU A 325 -14.18 12.57 -10.05
C GLU A 325 -13.23 12.86 -8.89
N ALA A 326 -13.45 12.24 -7.73
CA ALA A 326 -12.59 12.39 -6.56
C ALA A 326 -11.14 12.00 -6.84
N LEU A 327 -10.92 10.89 -7.57
CA LEU A 327 -9.60 10.45 -7.98
C LEU A 327 -8.98 11.42 -8.99
N SER A 328 -9.74 11.90 -9.98
CA SER A 328 -9.23 12.86 -10.98
C SER A 328 -8.77 14.16 -10.33
N ASN A 329 -9.50 14.63 -9.30
CA ASN A 329 -9.12 15.80 -8.50
C ASN A 329 -7.91 15.54 -7.59
N HIS A 330 -7.71 14.28 -7.18
CA HIS A 330 -6.55 13.86 -6.38
C HIS A 330 -5.27 13.78 -7.22
N LEU A 331 -5.38 13.54 -8.52
CA LEU A 331 -4.24 13.55 -9.45
C LEU A 331 -3.83 14.99 -9.79
N ALA A 332 -2.54 15.31 -9.56
CA ALA A 332 -2.01 16.68 -9.68
C ALA A 332 -2.15 17.33 -11.08
N GLU A 333 -2.36 16.55 -12.14
CA GLU A 333 -2.46 17.04 -13.53
C GLU A 333 -3.84 16.79 -14.19
N GLY A 334 -4.87 16.36 -13.44
CA GLY A 334 -6.20 16.12 -14.03
C GLY A 334 -6.21 15.04 -15.12
N GLY A 335 -5.35 14.04 -14.97
CA GLY A 335 -5.08 13.01 -15.99
C GLY A 335 -6.22 12.01 -16.17
N GLN A 336 -6.33 11.48 -17.40
CA GLN A 336 -7.21 10.36 -17.71
C GLN A 336 -6.78 9.12 -16.90
N THR A 337 -7.76 8.36 -16.42
CA THR A 337 -7.51 7.10 -15.70
C THR A 337 -8.13 5.91 -16.42
N SER A 338 -7.57 4.73 -16.21
CA SER A 338 -8.15 3.45 -16.62
C SER A 338 -8.23 2.51 -15.43
N ALA A 339 -9.13 1.51 -15.53
CA ALA A 339 -9.39 0.56 -14.46
C ALA A 339 -9.37 -0.87 -14.98
N VAL A 340 -8.71 -1.75 -14.24
CA VAL A 340 -8.68 -3.19 -14.48
C VAL A 340 -9.21 -3.91 -13.26
N ASN A 341 -10.04 -4.93 -13.47
CA ASN A 341 -10.64 -5.70 -12.38
C ASN A 341 -10.24 -7.19 -12.47
N PRO A 342 -10.07 -7.91 -11.35
CA PRO A 342 -9.90 -9.35 -11.39
C PRO A 342 -11.01 -10.04 -12.20
N GLY A 343 -10.64 -10.98 -13.07
CA GLY A 343 -11.55 -11.69 -13.97
C GLY A 343 -11.92 -10.93 -15.25
N SER A 344 -11.47 -9.68 -15.43
CA SER A 344 -11.73 -8.89 -16.64
C SER A 344 -10.63 -9.00 -17.70
N LEU A 345 -9.41 -9.35 -17.30
CA LEU A 345 -8.30 -9.67 -18.20
C LEU A 345 -8.19 -11.19 -18.37
N VAL A 346 -7.64 -11.62 -19.51
CA VAL A 346 -7.54 -13.04 -19.88
C VAL A 346 -6.68 -13.84 -18.91
N ASP A 347 -5.61 -13.22 -18.44
CA ASP A 347 -4.56 -13.79 -17.60
C ASP A 347 -4.63 -13.31 -16.15
N TRP A 348 -5.67 -12.54 -15.78
CA TRP A 348 -5.89 -12.08 -14.40
C TRP A 348 -7.21 -12.64 -13.86
N PRO A 349 -7.19 -13.83 -13.23
CA PRO A 349 -8.40 -14.54 -12.85
C PRO A 349 -9.12 -13.90 -11.66
N VAL A 350 -10.42 -14.17 -11.53
CA VAL A 350 -11.23 -13.67 -10.39
C VAL A 350 -10.73 -14.17 -9.03
N SER A 351 -9.95 -15.26 -8.97
CA SER A 351 -9.33 -15.73 -7.72
C SER A 351 -8.35 -14.72 -7.11
N GLU A 352 -7.74 -13.86 -7.92
CA GLU A 352 -6.83 -12.79 -7.46
C GLU A 352 -7.58 -11.70 -6.68
N GLN A 353 -8.92 -11.70 -6.70
CA GLN A 353 -9.77 -10.87 -5.86
C GLN A 353 -9.41 -11.00 -4.37
N LYS A 354 -9.01 -12.19 -3.89
CA LYS A 354 -8.59 -12.40 -2.49
C LYS A 354 -7.35 -11.57 -2.13
N LYS A 355 -6.37 -11.52 -3.04
CA LYS A 355 -5.17 -10.69 -2.86
C LYS A 355 -5.52 -9.21 -2.88
N LEU A 356 -6.41 -8.80 -3.78
CA LEU A 356 -6.88 -7.41 -3.81
C LEU A 356 -7.61 -7.01 -2.52
N PHE A 357 -8.41 -7.90 -1.93
CA PHE A 357 -9.00 -7.68 -0.60
C PHE A 357 -7.95 -7.66 0.52
N ALA A 358 -6.87 -8.44 0.42
CA ALA A 358 -5.74 -8.33 1.35
C ALA A 358 -5.02 -6.98 1.24
N VAL A 359 -4.96 -6.37 0.05
CA VAL A 359 -4.47 -4.98 -0.13
C VAL A 359 -5.43 -3.98 0.52
N PHE A 360 -6.75 -4.19 0.41
CA PHE A 360 -7.73 -3.31 1.05
C PHE A 360 -7.70 -3.36 2.58
N GLY A 361 -7.38 -4.52 3.17
CA GLY A 361 -7.41 -4.71 4.61
C GLY A 361 -8.75 -4.34 5.23
N GLU A 362 -8.72 -3.67 6.39
CA GLU A 362 -9.92 -3.22 7.11
C GLU A 362 -10.80 -2.21 6.32
N ASN A 363 -10.26 -1.57 5.28
CA ASN A 363 -11.01 -0.57 4.52
C ASN A 363 -12.18 -1.19 3.74
N ALA A 364 -12.03 -2.45 3.29
CA ALA A 364 -13.14 -3.18 2.68
C ALA A 364 -14.29 -3.38 3.67
N GLU A 365 -13.99 -3.74 4.93
CA GLU A 365 -14.99 -3.97 5.97
C GLU A 365 -15.76 -2.69 6.35
N LYS A 366 -15.09 -1.54 6.37
CA LYS A 366 -15.72 -0.22 6.60
C LYS A 366 -16.83 0.10 5.58
N THR A 367 -16.74 -0.46 4.37
CA THR A 367 -17.80 -0.33 3.35
C THR A 367 -18.98 -1.28 3.55
N GLY A 368 -18.87 -2.26 4.44
CA GLY A 368 -19.86 -3.32 4.64
C GLY A 368 -19.82 -4.42 3.58
N VAL A 369 -18.80 -4.43 2.70
CA VAL A 369 -18.60 -5.48 1.70
C VAL A 369 -17.88 -6.67 2.31
N THR A 370 -18.37 -7.87 1.99
CA THR A 370 -17.70 -9.14 2.32
C THR A 370 -17.33 -9.91 1.06
N LEU A 371 -16.25 -10.68 1.13
CA LEU A 371 -15.83 -11.60 0.07
C LEU A 371 -16.05 -13.04 0.51
N THR A 372 -16.74 -13.81 -0.32
CA THR A 372 -16.95 -15.25 -0.09
C THR A 372 -15.74 -16.07 -0.54
N ASP A 373 -15.66 -17.35 -0.12
CA ASP A 373 -14.59 -18.26 -0.54
C ASP A 373 -14.49 -18.45 -2.06
N SER A 374 -15.63 -18.35 -2.75
CA SER A 374 -15.74 -18.40 -4.22
C SER A 374 -15.44 -17.07 -4.91
N CYS A 375 -14.91 -16.09 -4.18
CA CYS A 375 -14.55 -14.75 -4.66
C CYS A 375 -15.74 -13.88 -5.12
N LEU A 376 -16.98 -14.24 -4.73
CA LEU A 376 -18.13 -13.37 -4.92
C LEU A 376 -18.19 -12.33 -3.80
N MET A 377 -18.44 -11.08 -4.17
CA MET A 377 -18.64 -9.97 -3.25
C MET A 377 -20.12 -9.86 -2.84
N PHE A 378 -20.38 -9.57 -1.57
CA PHE A 378 -21.68 -9.19 -1.06
C PHE A 378 -21.62 -7.78 -0.45
N PRO A 379 -22.46 -6.82 -0.87
CA PRO A 379 -23.49 -6.89 -1.91
C PRO A 379 -22.99 -7.28 -3.30
N VAL A 380 -23.84 -7.95 -4.09
CA VAL A 380 -23.50 -8.39 -5.46
C VAL A 380 -23.23 -7.19 -6.38
N LYS A 381 -23.93 -6.07 -6.17
CA LYS A 381 -23.66 -4.79 -6.87
C LYS A 381 -22.46 -4.09 -6.24
N THR A 382 -21.32 -4.75 -6.32
CA THR A 382 -20.01 -4.25 -5.91
C THR A 382 -19.02 -4.44 -7.05
N VAL A 383 -18.15 -3.45 -7.26
CA VAL A 383 -17.01 -3.53 -8.19
C VAL A 383 -15.77 -3.17 -7.41
N SER A 384 -14.69 -3.91 -7.66
CA SER A 384 -13.37 -3.58 -7.16
C SER A 384 -12.34 -3.85 -8.25
N GLY A 385 -11.21 -3.15 -8.14
CA GLY A 385 -10.15 -3.26 -9.12
C GLY A 385 -8.99 -2.33 -8.80
N ILE A 386 -8.10 -2.18 -9.77
CA ILE A 386 -6.95 -1.30 -9.72
C ILE A 386 -7.15 -0.21 -10.77
N ARG A 387 -7.15 1.05 -10.34
CA ARG A 387 -7.12 2.22 -11.22
C ARG A 387 -5.70 2.76 -11.36
N TYR A 388 -5.42 3.38 -12.49
CA TYR A 388 -4.12 4.00 -12.76
C TYR A 388 -4.26 5.14 -13.77
N ALA A 389 -3.35 6.11 -13.70
CA ALA A 389 -3.26 7.21 -14.67
C ALA A 389 -2.68 6.70 -16.01
N THR A 390 -3.22 7.19 -17.13
CA THR A 390 -2.77 6.80 -18.47
C THR A 390 -3.15 7.86 -19.52
N ASP A 391 -2.30 8.04 -20.53
CA ASP A 391 -2.58 8.90 -21.69
C ASP A 391 -3.53 8.25 -22.70
N LYS A 392 -3.77 6.94 -22.57
CA LYS A 392 -4.66 6.16 -23.43
C LYS A 392 -5.66 5.41 -22.57
N ALA A 393 -6.95 5.71 -22.76
CA ALA A 393 -8.02 4.92 -22.19
C ALA A 393 -7.89 3.44 -22.60
N PHE A 394 -8.01 2.56 -21.62
CA PHE A 394 -8.14 1.13 -21.80
C PHE A 394 -9.47 0.69 -21.22
N HIS A 395 -10.28 0.01 -22.03
CA HIS A 395 -11.54 -0.58 -21.57
C HIS A 395 -11.39 -2.10 -21.54
N ASN A 396 -11.71 -2.72 -20.41
CA ASN A 396 -11.72 -4.19 -20.27
C ASN A 396 -12.55 -4.90 -21.36
N CYS A 397 -13.56 -4.21 -21.91
CA CYS A 397 -14.39 -4.69 -23.00
C CYS A 397 -13.60 -4.99 -24.29
N GLU A 398 -12.46 -4.34 -24.51
CA GLU A 398 -11.57 -4.58 -25.66
C GLU A 398 -10.96 -5.98 -25.63
N LEU A 399 -10.78 -6.58 -24.45
CA LEU A 399 -10.29 -7.96 -24.31
C LEU A 399 -11.42 -8.98 -24.12
N CYS A 400 -12.62 -8.53 -23.77
CA CYS A 400 -13.74 -9.42 -23.46
C CYS A 400 -14.38 -10.01 -24.73
N GLN A 401 -14.35 -11.34 -24.86
CA GLN A 401 -14.96 -12.05 -26.00
C GLN A 401 -16.50 -12.20 -25.95
N ARG A 402 -17.15 -11.80 -24.84
CA ARG A 402 -18.61 -11.93 -24.68
C ARG A 402 -19.36 -11.03 -25.66
N LYS A 403 -19.95 -11.61 -26.71
CA LYS A 403 -20.61 -10.85 -27.80
C LYS A 403 -21.76 -9.97 -27.31
N ASN A 404 -22.69 -10.54 -26.53
CA ASN A 404 -23.92 -9.85 -26.09
C ASN A 404 -23.82 -9.47 -24.60
N CYS A 405 -22.83 -8.64 -24.25
CA CYS A 405 -22.73 -8.09 -22.89
C CYS A 405 -23.55 -6.79 -22.81
N PRO A 406 -24.60 -6.70 -21.97
CA PRO A 406 -25.39 -5.48 -21.83
C PRO A 406 -24.60 -4.31 -21.22
N ASN A 407 -23.47 -4.62 -20.55
CA ASN A 407 -22.60 -3.63 -19.91
C ASN A 407 -21.33 -3.35 -20.75
N ARG A 408 -21.39 -3.55 -22.09
CA ARG A 408 -20.23 -3.34 -22.96
C ARG A 408 -20.01 -1.85 -23.22
N GLU A 409 -18.83 -1.35 -22.85
CA GLU A 409 -18.42 0.05 -23.04
C GLU A 409 -17.50 0.25 -24.25
N ALA A 410 -16.85 -0.80 -24.76
CA ALA A 410 -15.97 -0.75 -25.93
C ALA A 410 -16.07 -2.02 -26.81
N PRO A 411 -15.81 -1.93 -28.13
CA PRO A 411 -15.81 -3.08 -29.02
C PRO A 411 -14.65 -4.05 -28.70
N PHE A 412 -14.85 -5.35 -28.92
CA PHE A 412 -13.79 -6.36 -28.77
C PHE A 412 -12.67 -6.13 -29.79
N ASN A 413 -11.43 -6.07 -29.32
CA ASN A 413 -10.23 -5.87 -30.11
C ASN A 413 -9.45 -7.18 -30.21
N LYS A 414 -9.63 -7.89 -31.34
CA LYS A 414 -9.00 -9.19 -31.58
C LYS A 414 -7.47 -9.12 -31.60
N GLU A 415 -6.89 -8.06 -32.16
CA GLU A 415 -5.43 -7.91 -32.25
C GLU A 415 -4.82 -7.71 -30.87
N LEU A 416 -5.44 -6.87 -30.04
CA LEU A 416 -5.03 -6.64 -28.65
C LEU A 416 -5.16 -7.92 -27.80
N TYR A 417 -6.26 -8.66 -27.95
CA TYR A 417 -6.47 -9.95 -27.29
C TYR A 417 -5.43 -11.00 -27.68
N LEU A 418 -5.08 -11.12 -28.97
CA LEU A 418 -4.06 -12.06 -29.40
C LEU A 418 -2.66 -11.68 -28.88
N LYS A 419 -2.34 -10.37 -28.80
CA LYS A 419 -1.09 -9.90 -28.17
C LYS A 419 -0.99 -10.27 -26.69
N THR A 420 -2.11 -10.41 -25.97
CA THR A 420 -2.09 -10.87 -24.56
C THR A 420 -1.97 -12.38 -24.39
N LEU A 421 -2.01 -13.17 -25.47
CA LEU A 421 -1.90 -14.63 -25.45
C LEU A 421 -0.56 -15.17 -25.95
N HIS A 422 0.26 -14.34 -26.59
CA HIS A 422 1.44 -14.74 -27.35
C HIS A 422 2.77 -14.19 -26.80
N ASP A 423 2.71 -13.47 -25.67
CA ASP A 423 3.85 -13.10 -24.82
C ASP A 423 3.69 -13.85 -23.49
#